data_AF-A0A060CCQ4-F1
#
_entry.id   AF-A0A060CCQ4-F1
#
_cell.length_a   1.000
_cell.length_b   1.000
_cell.length_c   1.000
_cell.angle_alpha   90.00
_cell.angle_beta   90.00
_cell.angle_gamma   90.00
#
_symmetry.space_group_name_H-M   'P 1'
#
loop_
_entity.id
_entity.type
_entity.pdbx_description
1 polymer ?
#
loop_
_entity_poly.entity_id
_entity_poly.type
_entity_poly.pdbx_seq_one_letter_code
_entity_poly.pdbx_strand_id
1 'polypeptide(L)'
;MSVIITTGPVTTELLTIYGPFLLHKVTIYLDEKSTLSDAINIENVVDFENPPKNRETELFMRIISDVQNGEPPEVFTDSNGLNMQKRIKIERIGIEGNYFPITTMAYIQDDNIRMSLLTNHAQGASAWQPGYFRDNVR
;
A
#
# COMPACT_ATOMS: atom_id res chain seq x y z
N MET A 1 -9.51 6.26 -18.99
CA MET A 1 -9.32 5.17 -18.01
C MET A 1 -9.85 3.92 -18.65
N SER A 2 -9.05 2.86 -18.70
CA SER A 2 -9.44 1.56 -19.23
C SER A 2 -9.34 0.53 -18.11
N VAL A 3 -10.31 -0.38 -18.04
CA VAL A 3 -10.33 -1.48 -17.07
C VAL A 3 -10.39 -2.79 -17.83
N ILE A 4 -9.48 -3.70 -17.53
CA ILE A 4 -9.39 -5.03 -18.15
C ILE A 4 -9.45 -6.06 -17.02
N ILE A 5 -10.33 -7.05 -17.18
CA ILE A 5 -10.44 -8.17 -16.26
C ILE A 5 -10.04 -9.42 -17.03
N THR A 6 -9.04 -10.13 -16.51
CA THR A 6 -8.58 -11.41 -17.06
C THR A 6 -8.81 -12.49 -16.01
N THR A 7 -9.62 -13.49 -16.36
CA THR A 7 -9.89 -14.64 -15.47
C THR A 7 -9.33 -15.89 -16.11
N GLY A 8 -8.52 -16.63 -15.37
CA GLY A 8 -7.99 -17.94 -15.75
C GLY A 8 -8.08 -18.94 -14.60
N PRO A 9 -7.66 -20.19 -14.83
CA PRO A 9 -7.69 -21.23 -13.80
C PRO A 9 -6.66 -21.03 -12.68
N VAL A 10 -5.63 -20.19 -12.90
CA VAL A 10 -4.55 -19.96 -11.93
C VAL A 10 -4.64 -18.58 -11.27
N THR A 11 -5.14 -17.57 -11.97
CA THR A 11 -5.24 -16.21 -11.48
C THR A 11 -6.50 -15.51 -11.97
N THR A 12 -6.96 -14.54 -11.19
CA THR A 12 -7.86 -13.48 -11.65
C THR A 12 -7.15 -12.15 -11.49
N GLU A 13 -7.13 -11.35 -12.55
CA GLU A 13 -6.42 -10.08 -12.62
C GLU A 13 -7.37 -8.94 -12.99
N LEU A 14 -7.26 -7.83 -12.27
CA LEU A 14 -7.90 -6.56 -12.57
C LEU A 14 -6.80 -5.54 -12.92
N LEU A 15 -6.79 -5.09 -14.16
CA LEU A 15 -5.85 -4.11 -14.67
C LEU A 15 -6.56 -2.79 -14.95
N THR A 16 -6.16 -1.72 -14.28
CA THR A 16 -6.67 -0.36 -14.49
C THR A 16 -5.57 0.51 -15.09
N ILE A 17 -5.86 1.13 -16.23
CA ILE A 17 -4.91 1.95 -16.99
C ILE A 17 -5.39 3.41 -17.01
N TYR A 18 -4.57 4.29 -16.44
CA TYR A 18 -4.76 5.74 -16.41
C TYR A 18 -3.85 6.42 -17.43
N GLY A 19 -4.12 6.17 -18.71
CA GLY A 19 -3.30 6.69 -19.80
C GLY A 19 -1.85 6.19 -19.71
N PRO A 20 -0.86 7.02 -20.07
CA PRO A 20 0.55 6.65 -19.93
C PRO A 20 1.04 6.72 -18.47
N PHE A 21 0.32 7.39 -17.58
CA PHE A 21 0.82 7.79 -16.27
C PHE A 21 0.85 6.67 -15.23
N LEU A 22 -0.21 5.86 -15.16
CA LEU A 22 -0.35 4.83 -14.13
C LEU A 22 -1.04 3.58 -14.67
N LEU A 23 -0.43 2.44 -14.40
CA LEU A 23 -1.03 1.12 -14.51
C LEU A 23 -1.12 0.53 -13.10
N HIS A 24 -2.34 0.22 -12.67
CA HIS A 24 -2.64 -0.40 -11.38
C HIS A 24 -3.20 -1.80 -11.64
N LYS A 25 -2.49 -2.83 -11.19
CA LYS A 25 -2.87 -4.24 -11.37
C LYS A 25 -3.08 -4.89 -10.01
N VAL A 26 -4.23 -5.55 -9.87
CA VAL A 26 -4.56 -6.37 -8.70
C VAL A 26 -4.70 -7.82 -9.17
N THR A 27 -3.96 -8.73 -8.55
CA THR A 27 -3.95 -10.15 -8.89
C THR A 27 -4.36 -10.97 -7.67
N ILE A 28 -5.31 -11.87 -7.86
CA ILE A 28 -5.68 -12.93 -6.92
C ILE A 28 -5.22 -14.26 -7.50
N TYR A 29 -4.42 -15.00 -6.73
CA TYR A 29 -3.97 -16.35 -7.09
C TYR A 29 -4.99 -17.38 -6.61
N LEU A 30 -5.33 -18.34 -7.46
CA LEU A 30 -6.38 -19.33 -7.24
C LEU A 30 -5.86 -20.74 -6.91
N ASP A 31 -4.54 -20.90 -6.78
CA ASP A 31 -3.94 -22.17 -6.36
C ASP A 31 -3.98 -22.29 -4.82
N GLU A 32 -4.97 -23.01 -4.30
CA GLU A 32 -5.17 -23.26 -2.86
C GLU A 32 -3.98 -23.92 -2.16
N LYS A 33 -3.03 -24.51 -2.91
CA LYS A 33 -1.83 -25.13 -2.33
C LYS A 33 -0.66 -24.15 -2.21
N SER A 34 -0.78 -22.96 -2.79
CA SER A 34 0.27 -21.94 -2.84
C SER A 34 0.01 -20.88 -1.77
N THR A 35 1.06 -20.45 -1.06
CA THR A 35 0.95 -19.31 -0.14
C THR A 35 0.61 -17.99 -0.84
N LEU A 36 0.69 -17.95 -2.18
CA LEU A 36 0.26 -16.78 -2.97
C LEU A 36 -1.26 -16.58 -2.94
N SER A 37 -2.06 -17.62 -2.68
CA SER A 37 -3.51 -17.46 -2.54
C SER A 37 -3.92 -16.80 -1.22
N ASP A 38 -3.01 -16.71 -0.26
CA ASP A 38 -3.28 -16.13 1.07
C ASP A 38 -3.23 -14.59 1.07
N ALA A 39 -2.83 -13.97 -0.05
CA ALA A 39 -2.66 -12.53 -0.16
C ALA A 39 -3.17 -11.98 -1.50
N ILE A 40 -3.46 -10.68 -1.51
CA ILE A 40 -3.76 -9.92 -2.72
C ILE A 40 -2.46 -9.29 -3.20
N ASN A 41 -2.08 -9.58 -4.45
CA ASN A 41 -0.90 -8.97 -5.05
C ASN A 41 -1.29 -7.67 -5.77
N ILE A 42 -0.59 -6.58 -5.47
CA ILE A 42 -0.82 -5.28 -6.09
C ILE A 42 0.48 -4.84 -6.77
N GLU A 43 0.37 -4.46 -8.04
CA GLU A 43 1.48 -3.90 -8.82
C GLU A 43 1.06 -2.53 -9.35
N ASN A 44 1.88 -1.52 -9.06
CA ASN A 44 1.73 -0.18 -9.59
C ASN A 44 2.92 0.12 -10.50
N VAL A 45 2.66 0.46 -11.76
CA VAL A 45 3.68 0.95 -12.70
C VAL A 45 3.34 2.41 -12.99
N VAL A 46 4.27 3.30 -12.66
CA VAL A 46 4.10 4.75 -12.77
C VAL A 46 5.14 5.29 -13.75
N ASP A 47 4.68 6.10 -14.71
CA ASP A 47 5.54 6.87 -15.59
C ASP A 47 5.24 8.35 -15.40
N PHE A 48 6.16 9.07 -14.76
CA PHE A 48 6.03 10.52 -14.54
C PHE A 48 6.21 11.33 -15.83
N GLU A 49 6.62 10.69 -16.93
CA GLU A 49 7.01 11.29 -18.21
C GLU A 49 8.19 12.26 -18.07
N ASN A 50 8.66 12.78 -19.21
CA ASN A 50 9.75 13.75 -19.19
C ASN A 50 9.28 15.10 -18.59
N PRO A 51 10.15 15.78 -17.81
CA PRO A 51 9.90 17.14 -17.36
C PRO A 51 9.54 18.05 -18.55
N PRO A 52 8.61 19.01 -18.39
CA PRO A 52 8.11 19.54 -17.12
C PRO A 52 6.89 18.83 -16.53
N LYS A 53 6.39 17.76 -17.17
CA LYS A 53 5.18 17.06 -16.71
C LYS A 53 5.44 16.36 -15.37
N ASN A 54 4.49 16.43 -14.44
CA ASN A 54 4.50 15.79 -13.11
C ASN A 54 5.77 16.01 -12.25
N ARG A 55 6.56 17.07 -12.52
CA ARG A 55 7.86 17.30 -11.88
C ARG A 55 7.81 17.40 -10.36
N GLU A 56 6.76 18.03 -9.83
CA GLU A 56 6.58 18.29 -8.39
C GLU A 56 5.38 17.49 -7.86
N THR A 57 5.24 16.24 -8.31
CA THR A 57 4.11 15.37 -7.98
C THR A 57 4.60 14.14 -7.26
N GLU A 58 4.02 13.86 -6.10
CA GLU A 58 4.19 12.61 -5.38
C GLU A 58 2.93 11.77 -5.52
N LEU A 59 3.10 10.47 -5.78
CA LEU A 59 2.01 9.52 -5.86
C LEU A 59 2.03 8.62 -4.62
N PHE A 60 0.86 8.38 -4.06
CA PHE A 60 0.66 7.48 -2.94
C PHE A 60 -0.50 6.54 -3.22
N MET A 61 -0.38 5.30 -2.77
CA MET A 61 -1.47 4.35 -2.71
C MET A 61 -2.06 4.41 -1.31
N ARG A 62 -3.40 4.37 -1.23
CA ARG A 62 -4.12 4.38 0.04
C ARG A 62 -5.13 3.25 0.06
N ILE A 63 -5.00 2.39 1.06
CA ILE A 63 -5.95 1.35 1.41
C ILE A 63 -6.85 1.90 2.52
N ILE A 64 -8.15 1.83 2.30
CA ILE A 64 -9.18 2.23 3.26
C ILE A 64 -9.89 0.96 3.71
N SER A 65 -9.94 0.76 5.02
CA SER A 65 -10.52 -0.41 5.67
C SER A 65 -11.31 -0.01 6.91
N ASP A 66 -12.06 -0.94 7.48
CA ASP A 66 -12.79 -0.72 8.73
C ASP A 66 -11.95 -1.05 9.98
N VAL A 67 -10.64 -1.32 9.81
CA VAL A 67 -9.73 -1.66 10.91
C VAL A 67 -9.65 -0.50 11.91
N GLN A 68 -9.99 -0.76 13.17
CA GLN A 68 -9.99 0.26 14.22
C GLN A 68 -8.63 0.35 14.91
N ASN A 69 -7.62 0.87 14.20
CA ASN A 69 -6.22 0.93 14.68
C ASN A 69 -5.92 2.07 15.67
N GLY A 70 -6.86 2.40 16.55
CA GLY A 70 -6.70 3.35 17.63
C GLY A 70 -7.08 4.81 17.31
N GLU A 71 -7.20 5.60 18.38
CA GLU A 71 -7.49 7.04 18.36
C GLU A 71 -6.58 7.75 19.38
N PRO A 72 -5.44 8.34 18.98
CA PRO A 72 -5.00 8.57 17.60
C PRO A 72 -4.53 7.28 16.87
N PRO A 73 -4.64 7.24 15.53
CA PRO A 73 -4.25 6.08 14.73
C PRO A 73 -2.81 5.61 14.96
N GLU A 74 -2.65 4.29 14.98
CA GLU A 74 -1.38 3.60 15.18
C GLU A 74 -1.00 2.78 13.95
N VAL A 75 0.26 2.82 13.53
CA VAL A 75 0.81 1.99 12.45
C VAL A 75 2.12 1.35 12.90
N PHE A 76 2.35 0.12 12.48
CA PHE A 76 3.58 -0.60 12.80
C PHE A 76 4.45 -0.68 11.54
N THR A 77 5.67 -0.18 11.60
CA THR A 77 6.62 -0.20 10.48
C THR A 77 7.86 -0.99 10.83
N ASP A 78 8.44 -1.67 9.85
CA ASP A 78 9.68 -2.42 10.08
C ASP A 78 10.89 -1.48 10.25
N SER A 79 11.88 -1.98 10.99
CA SER A 79 13.22 -1.40 11.09
C SER A 79 14.17 -2.34 10.37
N ASN A 80 14.50 -2.00 9.12
CA ASN A 80 15.44 -2.77 8.27
C ASN A 80 15.04 -4.25 8.10
N GLY A 81 13.75 -4.54 8.00
CA GLY A 81 13.23 -5.90 7.83
C GLY A 81 13.36 -6.82 9.04
N LEU A 82 13.63 -6.27 10.24
CA LEU A 82 13.85 -7.06 11.44
C LEU A 82 12.75 -6.85 12.48
N ASN A 83 12.71 -5.67 13.10
CA ASN A 83 11.81 -5.40 14.22
C ASN A 83 10.66 -4.48 13.79
N MET A 84 9.47 -4.72 14.30
CA MET A 84 8.32 -3.84 14.09
C MET A 84 8.27 -2.76 15.17
N GLN A 85 8.17 -1.49 14.76
CA GLN A 85 8.08 -0.35 15.66
C GLN A 85 6.69 0.26 15.57
N LYS A 86 6.05 0.45 16.73
CA LYS A 86 4.78 1.17 16.86
C LYS A 86 4.99 2.66 16.59
N ARG A 87 4.18 3.23 15.71
CA ARG A 87 4.13 4.66 15.37
C ARG A 87 2.74 5.18 15.69
N ILE A 88 2.64 6.27 16.43
CA ILE A 88 1.37 6.88 16.81
C ILE A 88 1.29 8.23 16.11
N LYS A 89 0.15 8.54 15.47
CA LYS A 89 -0.04 9.81 14.78
C LYS A 89 0.16 11.01 15.73
N ILE A 90 0.94 11.98 15.28
CA ILE A 90 1.14 13.27 15.93
C ILE A 90 0.50 14.37 15.06
N GLU A 91 -0.67 14.86 15.44
CA GLU A 91 -1.46 15.82 14.63
C GLU A 91 -0.68 17.11 14.30
N ARG A 92 0.09 17.63 15.26
CA ARG A 92 0.78 18.94 15.15
C ARG A 92 1.83 19.02 14.06
N ILE A 93 2.43 17.89 13.65
CA ILE A 93 3.50 17.85 12.63
C ILE A 93 2.97 17.56 11.22
N GLY A 94 1.65 17.43 11.08
CA GLY A 94 1.00 17.17 9.80
C GLY A 94 1.32 15.79 9.22
N ILE A 95 0.86 15.59 7.98
CA ILE A 95 0.93 14.32 7.27
C ILE A 95 2.37 13.85 7.01
N GLU A 96 3.22 14.79 6.58
CA GLU A 96 4.62 14.59 6.20
C GLU A 96 5.46 14.11 7.40
N GLY A 97 5.23 14.69 8.58
CA GLY A 97 5.94 14.30 9.80
C GLY A 97 5.53 12.92 10.35
N ASN A 98 4.43 12.35 9.84
CA ASN A 98 3.94 11.03 10.22
C ASN A 98 4.23 9.96 9.16
N TYR A 99 5.13 10.23 8.23
CA TYR A 99 5.66 9.23 7.30
C TYR A 99 6.88 8.54 7.91
N PHE A 100 6.86 7.21 7.88
CA PHE A 100 7.93 6.36 8.40
C PHE A 100 8.42 5.41 7.29
N PRO A 101 9.73 5.09 7.28
CA PRO A 101 10.27 4.15 6.30
C PRO A 101 9.71 2.75 6.56
N ILE A 102 9.38 2.07 5.46
CA ILE A 102 9.12 0.64 5.42
C ILE A 102 10.09 0.03 4.41
N THR A 103 10.84 -0.98 4.81
CA THR A 103 11.81 -1.66 3.94
C THR A 103 11.31 -3.02 3.47
N THR A 104 10.37 -3.60 4.21
CA THR A 104 9.79 -4.91 3.90
C THR A 104 8.31 -5.00 4.21
N MET A 105 7.84 -4.36 5.29
CA MET A 105 6.45 -4.47 5.70
C MET A 105 5.99 -3.37 6.66
N ALA A 106 4.69 -3.10 6.62
CA ALA A 106 3.98 -2.40 7.68
C ALA A 106 2.57 -2.96 7.84
N TYR A 107 1.96 -2.71 8.99
CA TYR A 107 0.59 -3.13 9.23
C TYR A 107 -0.17 -2.16 10.13
N ILE A 108 -1.49 -2.20 10.00
CA ILE A 108 -2.44 -1.69 10.98
C ILE A 108 -3.29 -2.85 11.48
N GLN A 109 -3.79 -2.76 12.71
CA GLN A 109 -4.58 -3.81 13.32
C GLN A 109 -5.53 -3.27 14.38
N ASP A 110 -6.56 -4.03 14.67
CA ASP A 110 -7.38 -3.94 15.87
C ASP A 110 -7.37 -5.29 16.61
N ASP A 111 -8.33 -5.50 17.53
CA ASP A 111 -8.42 -6.75 18.31
C ASP A 111 -8.87 -7.96 17.48
N ASN A 112 -9.43 -7.74 16.28
CA ASN A 112 -10.03 -8.79 15.45
C ASN A 112 -9.21 -9.08 14.19
N ILE A 113 -8.69 -8.05 13.53
CA ILE A 113 -8.07 -8.16 12.22
C ILE A 113 -6.76 -7.37 12.15
N ARG A 114 -5.80 -7.94 11.42
CA ARG A 114 -4.57 -7.26 10.99
C ARG A 114 -4.57 -7.15 9.47
N MET A 115 -4.31 -5.95 8.98
CA MET A 115 -4.03 -5.68 7.58
C MET A 115 -2.54 -5.38 7.42
N SER A 116 -1.83 -6.30 6.76
CA SER A 116 -0.38 -6.19 6.51
C SER A 116 -0.13 -5.84 5.05
N LEU A 117 0.77 -4.90 4.80
CA LEU A 117 1.32 -4.57 3.50
C LEU A 117 2.77 -5.03 3.45
N LEU A 118 3.08 -5.91 2.50
CA LEU A 118 4.44 -6.31 2.17
C LEU A 118 4.91 -5.48 0.98
N THR A 119 6.18 -5.05 0.99
CA THR A 119 6.76 -4.24 -0.08
C THR A 119 7.95 -4.97 -0.70
N ASN A 120 8.15 -4.76 -2.00
CA ASN A 120 9.31 -5.30 -2.72
C ASN A 120 10.51 -4.33 -2.73
N HIS A 121 10.33 -3.10 -2.23
CA HIS A 121 11.37 -2.09 -2.09
C HIS A 121 11.07 -1.15 -0.91
N ALA A 122 12.06 -0.30 -0.59
CA ALA A 122 11.94 0.66 0.50
C ALA A 122 11.14 1.89 0.09
N GLN A 123 10.15 2.26 0.89
CA GLN A 123 9.24 3.38 0.64
C GLN A 123 8.75 4.00 1.95
N GLY A 124 8.00 5.10 1.86
CA GLY A 124 7.38 5.74 3.02
C GLY A 124 5.97 5.21 3.24
N ALA A 125 5.56 5.05 4.50
CA ALA A 125 4.21 4.65 4.89
C ALA A 125 3.67 5.47 6.07
N SER A 126 2.34 5.55 6.17
CA SER A 126 1.66 6.31 7.23
C SER A 126 0.21 5.88 7.42
N ALA A 127 -0.37 6.18 8.59
CA ALA A 127 -1.79 6.04 8.89
C ALA A 127 -2.34 7.36 9.46
N TRP A 128 -3.19 8.05 8.71
CA TRP A 128 -3.66 9.39 9.06
C TRP A 128 -5.01 9.40 9.79
N GLN A 129 -5.85 8.44 9.44
CA GLN A 129 -7.18 8.22 10.00
C GLN A 129 -7.29 6.75 10.39
N PRO A 130 -8.19 6.40 11.32
CA PRO A 130 -8.47 5.01 11.62
C PRO A 130 -8.85 4.25 10.33
N GLY A 131 -8.32 3.05 10.18
CA GLY A 131 -8.56 2.19 9.02
C GLY A 131 -7.84 2.62 7.74
N TYR A 132 -7.16 3.77 7.73
CA TYR A 132 -6.46 4.28 6.56
C TYR A 132 -4.99 3.90 6.64
N PHE A 133 -4.50 3.26 5.59
CA PHE A 133 -3.10 2.93 5.44
C PHE A 133 -2.63 3.41 4.07
N ARG A 134 -1.51 4.14 4.03
CA ARG A 134 -0.93 4.61 2.76
C ARG A 134 0.56 4.34 2.69
N ASP A 135 1.03 4.19 1.48
CA ASP A 135 2.43 4.09 1.08
C ASP A 135 2.71 4.96 -0.15
N ASN A 136 3.96 5.34 -0.32
CA ASN A 136 4.40 6.06 -1.52
C ASN A 136 4.54 5.06 -2.67
N VAL A 137 4.11 5.44 -3.87
CA VAL A 137 4.30 4.65 -5.08
C VAL A 137 5.42 5.31 -5.86
N ARG A 138 6.62 4.72 -5.83
CA ARG A 138 7.78 5.18 -6.59
C ARG A 138 8.29 4.10 -7.53
#